data_AF-A0A916QD01-F1
#
_entry.id   AF-A0A916QD01-F1
#
_cell.length_a   1.000
_cell.length_b   1.000
_cell.length_c   1.000
_cell.angle_alpha   90.00
_cell.angle_beta   90.00
_cell.angle_gamma   90.00
#
_symmetry.space_group_name_H-M   'P 1'
#
loop_
_entity.id
_entity.type
_entity.pdbx_description
1 polymer ?
#
loop_
_entity_poly.entity_id
_entity_poly.type
_entity_poly.pdbx_seq_one_letter_code
_entity_poly.pdbx_strand_id
1 'polypeptide(L)'
;MNVIECHQLSKYYYRKRALHNLSFTIKEHTITGLIGRNGAGKTTLLRILAGYYRPSSGNPKSLRDTDFFFVANRLTSHLSNIAFLLTVSLYAGITVPLLGSLFKLIIYLTTDRSLILSGDVVLSAEEYAIGMWATTMAVSLLSAIGYLWSTLIQLVRLFIIVLPAIFISLLMLNISGEFELIYMMFQFYAEETSLLVYSCKIIATLVVLYTSVVILTSRLEVGR
;
A
#
# COMPACT_ATOMS: atom_id res chain seq x y z
N MET A 1 -42.36 -7.41 8.32
CA MET A 1 -42.43 -6.42 7.24
C MET A 1 -41.23 -6.59 6.32
N ASN A 2 -41.33 -6.17 5.04
CA ASN A 2 -40.16 -6.07 4.16
C ASN A 2 -39.55 -4.68 4.36
N VAL A 3 -38.24 -4.59 4.57
CA VAL A 3 -37.54 -3.30 4.79
C VAL A 3 -37.00 -2.74 3.48
N ILE A 4 -36.53 -3.63 2.60
CA ILE A 4 -36.01 -3.30 1.28
C ILE A 4 -36.73 -4.13 0.24
N GLU A 5 -37.30 -3.48 -0.75
CA GLU A 5 -37.85 -4.11 -1.95
C GLU A 5 -37.21 -3.50 -3.19
N CYS A 6 -36.50 -4.33 -3.96
CA CYS A 6 -35.91 -3.93 -5.23
C CYS A 6 -36.62 -4.65 -6.38
N HIS A 7 -37.04 -3.89 -7.38
CA HIS A 7 -37.64 -4.44 -8.59
C HIS A 7 -36.84 -4.01 -9.82
N GLN A 8 -36.34 -5.00 -10.57
CA GLN A 8 -35.64 -4.85 -11.84
C GLN A 8 -34.50 -3.82 -11.81
N LEU A 9 -33.75 -3.80 -10.70
CA LEU A 9 -32.66 -2.86 -10.48
C LEU A 9 -31.51 -3.11 -11.46
N SER A 10 -31.17 -2.10 -12.26
CA SER A 10 -29.99 -2.15 -13.13
C SER A 10 -29.09 -0.94 -12.94
N LYS A 11 -27.78 -1.17 -13.08
CA LYS A 11 -26.77 -0.11 -13.03
C LYS A 11 -25.71 -0.33 -14.10
N TYR A 12 -25.48 0.71 -14.87
CA TYR A 12 -24.46 0.78 -15.92
C TYR A 12 -23.43 1.84 -15.55
N TYR A 13 -22.16 1.52 -15.71
CA TYR A 13 -21.05 2.47 -15.67
C TYR A 13 -20.45 2.55 -17.06
N TYR A 14 -20.77 3.61 -17.80
CA TYR A 14 -20.33 3.80 -19.18
C TYR A 14 -20.70 2.56 -20.04
N ARG A 15 -19.72 1.71 -20.41
CA ARG A 15 -19.94 0.47 -21.17
C ARG A 15 -20.00 -0.81 -20.33
N LYS A 16 -19.80 -0.72 -19.01
CA LYS A 16 -19.77 -1.90 -18.10
C LYS A 16 -21.08 -2.00 -17.31
N ARG A 17 -21.79 -3.09 -17.51
CA ARG A 17 -23.00 -3.44 -16.74
C ARG A 17 -22.58 -3.97 -15.36
N ALA A 18 -22.89 -3.23 -14.31
CA ALA A 18 -22.56 -3.61 -12.93
C ALA A 18 -23.68 -4.38 -12.24
N LEU A 19 -24.94 -4.07 -12.57
CA LEU A 19 -26.14 -4.78 -12.09
C LEU A 19 -27.13 -4.91 -13.25
N HIS A 20 -27.86 -6.03 -13.31
CA HIS A 20 -28.79 -6.34 -14.38
C HIS A 20 -30.09 -6.93 -13.84
N ASN A 21 -31.20 -6.21 -14.01
CA ASN A 21 -32.56 -6.63 -13.67
C ASN A 21 -32.68 -7.37 -12.33
N LEU A 22 -32.01 -6.84 -11.30
CA LEU A 22 -31.92 -7.47 -9.99
C LEU A 22 -33.20 -7.19 -9.20
N SER A 23 -33.93 -8.24 -8.84
CA SER A 23 -35.16 -8.16 -8.04
C SER A 23 -35.00 -9.01 -6.78
N PHE A 24 -35.16 -8.40 -5.61
CA PHE A 24 -35.07 -9.08 -4.33
C PHE A 24 -35.79 -8.29 -3.23
N THR A 25 -36.13 -8.99 -2.15
CA THR A 25 -36.78 -8.41 -0.97
C THR A 25 -36.02 -8.83 0.28
N ILE A 26 -35.72 -7.88 1.17
CA ILE A 26 -35.08 -8.15 2.47
C ILE A 26 -36.13 -7.93 3.56
N LYS A 27 -36.30 -8.95 4.39
CA LYS A 27 -37.21 -8.91 5.54
C LYS A 27 -36.55 -8.21 6.72
N GLU A 28 -37.37 -7.55 7.52
CA GLU A 28 -36.95 -6.96 8.79
C GLU A 28 -36.39 -8.04 9.73
N HIS A 29 -35.44 -7.65 10.59
CA HIS A 29 -34.80 -8.55 11.56
C HIS A 29 -34.07 -9.76 10.94
N THR A 30 -33.61 -9.67 9.69
CA THR A 30 -32.81 -10.73 9.05
C THR A 30 -31.39 -10.28 8.72
N ILE A 31 -30.42 -11.15 8.99
CA ILE A 31 -29.04 -10.95 8.54
C ILE A 31 -28.94 -11.47 7.10
N THR A 32 -28.76 -10.56 6.14
CA THR A 32 -28.61 -10.90 4.73
C THR A 32 -27.17 -10.73 4.27
N GLY A 33 -26.52 -11.83 3.87
CA GLY A 33 -25.17 -11.82 3.31
C GLY A 33 -25.16 -11.66 1.79
N LEU A 34 -24.31 -10.77 1.27
CA LEU A 34 -24.12 -10.59 -0.17
C LEU A 34 -22.78 -11.19 -0.63
N ILE A 35 -22.82 -12.34 -1.30
CA ILE A 35 -21.64 -13.11 -1.72
C ILE A 35 -21.53 -13.08 -3.26
N GLY A 36 -20.31 -13.17 -3.79
CA GLY A 36 -20.06 -13.17 -5.23
C GLY A 36 -18.61 -12.90 -5.59
N ARG A 37 -18.23 -13.05 -6.87
CA ARG A 37 -16.87 -12.79 -7.35
C ARG A 37 -16.50 -11.29 -7.25
N ASN A 38 -15.21 -10.99 -7.20
CA ASN A 38 -14.73 -9.61 -7.28
C ASN A 38 -15.21 -8.97 -8.60
N GLY A 39 -15.83 -7.80 -8.51
CA GLY A 39 -16.42 -7.11 -9.66
C GLY A 39 -17.86 -7.50 -10.02
N ALA A 40 -18.51 -8.40 -9.27
CA ALA A 40 -19.91 -8.80 -9.51
C ALA A 40 -20.97 -7.71 -9.18
N GLY A 41 -20.55 -6.51 -8.81
CA GLY A 41 -21.46 -5.40 -8.50
C GLY A 41 -21.91 -5.30 -7.04
N LYS A 42 -21.34 -6.09 -6.12
CA LYS A 42 -21.71 -6.10 -4.69
C LYS A 42 -21.64 -4.72 -4.03
N THR A 43 -20.48 -4.06 -4.14
CA THR A 43 -20.29 -2.69 -3.63
C THR A 43 -21.22 -1.69 -4.32
N THR A 44 -21.50 -1.87 -5.62
CA THR A 44 -22.44 -1.04 -6.36
C THR A 44 -23.86 -1.19 -5.80
N LEU A 45 -24.31 -2.42 -5.53
CA LEU A 45 -25.62 -2.69 -4.95
C LEU A 45 -25.75 -2.05 -3.56
N LEU A 46 -24.78 -2.28 -2.68
CA LEU A 46 -24.78 -1.71 -1.33
C LEU A 46 -24.78 -0.17 -1.36
N ARG A 47 -24.03 0.46 -2.26
CA ARG A 47 -24.03 1.93 -2.43
C ARG A 47 -25.35 2.48 -2.98
N ILE A 48 -26.05 1.73 -3.84
CA ILE A 48 -27.39 2.13 -4.32
C ILE A 48 -28.41 2.01 -3.20
N LEU A 49 -28.37 0.92 -2.43
CA LEU A 49 -29.26 0.70 -1.28
C LEU A 49 -29.07 1.76 -0.20
N ALA A 50 -27.82 2.15 0.07
CA ALA A 50 -27.49 3.22 1.02
C ALA A 50 -27.69 4.64 0.45
N GLY A 51 -28.23 4.79 -0.77
CA GLY A 51 -28.56 6.10 -1.35
C GLY A 51 -27.39 6.88 -1.95
N TYR A 52 -26.15 6.40 -1.87
CA TYR A 52 -24.98 7.07 -2.45
C TYR A 52 -24.99 7.11 -3.99
N TYR A 53 -25.67 6.15 -4.64
CA TYR A 53 -25.79 6.13 -6.09
C TYR A 53 -27.23 5.93 -6.55
N ARG A 54 -27.62 6.69 -7.57
CA ARG A 54 -28.88 6.47 -8.28
C ARG A 54 -28.79 5.25 -9.20
N PRO A 55 -29.81 4.39 -9.25
CA PRO A 55 -29.88 3.32 -10.24
C PRO A 55 -30.01 3.89 -11.66
N SER A 56 -29.60 3.11 -12.66
CA SER A 56 -29.81 3.49 -14.08
C SER A 56 -31.24 3.16 -14.52
N SER A 57 -31.82 2.08 -14.00
CA SER A 57 -33.23 1.72 -14.16
C SER A 57 -33.70 0.86 -12.99
N GLY A 58 -35.03 0.79 -12.82
CA GLY A 58 -35.67 0.17 -11.66
C GLY A 58 -35.80 1.12 -10.47
N ASN A 59 -36.79 0.86 -9.61
CA ASN A 59 -37.06 1.65 -8.41
C ASN A 59 -36.82 0.78 -7.18
N PRO A 60 -35.76 1.03 -6.38
CA PRO A 60 -35.67 0.48 -5.05
C PRO A 60 -36.71 1.19 -4.16
N LYS A 61 -37.70 0.45 -3.66
CA LYS A 61 -38.59 0.89 -2.61
C LYS A 61 -37.98 0.49 -1.27
N SER A 62 -37.49 1.47 -0.53
CA SER A 62 -37.08 1.30 0.86
C SER A 62 -38.11 2.01 1.73
N LEU A 63 -38.51 1.38 2.85
CA LEU A 63 -39.32 2.08 3.85
C LEU A 63 -38.54 3.30 4.33
N ARG A 64 -39.17 4.47 4.21
CA ARG A 64 -38.55 5.80 4.22
C ARG A 64 -37.92 6.26 5.55
N ASP A 65 -37.79 5.40 6.55
CA ASP A 65 -37.43 5.80 7.93
C ASP A 65 -36.32 4.95 8.60
N THR A 66 -35.58 4.15 7.84
CA THR A 66 -34.41 3.44 8.38
C THR A 66 -33.13 4.11 7.93
N ASP A 67 -32.41 4.71 8.89
CA ASP A 67 -31.05 5.23 8.69
C ASP A 67 -30.10 4.07 8.33
N PHE A 68 -29.74 3.97 7.05
CA PHE A 68 -28.74 3.00 6.59
C PHE A 68 -27.34 3.53 6.90
N PHE A 69 -26.70 2.99 7.94
CA PHE A 69 -25.28 3.21 8.18
C PHE A 69 -24.45 2.36 7.22
N PHE A 70 -23.89 2.99 6.19
CA PHE A 70 -22.95 2.35 5.29
C PHE A 70 -21.53 2.45 5.85
N VAL A 71 -21.01 1.33 6.35
CA VAL A 71 -19.61 1.24 6.77
C VAL A 71 -18.75 0.83 5.57
N ALA A 72 -18.21 1.81 4.86
CA ALA A 72 -17.25 1.57 3.78
C ALA A 72 -15.85 1.37 4.37
N ASN A 73 -15.34 0.14 4.35
CA ASN A 73 -14.10 -0.20 5.04
C ASN A 73 -12.81 0.18 4.26
N ARG A 74 -12.75 1.37 3.64
CA ARG A 74 -11.63 1.73 2.73
C ARG A 74 -10.40 2.24 3.48
N LEU A 75 -10.57 3.05 4.53
CA LEU A 75 -9.49 3.44 5.45
C LEU A 75 -8.80 2.21 6.05
N THR A 76 -9.60 1.22 6.44
CA THR A 76 -9.13 -0.08 6.94
C THR A 76 -8.27 -0.83 5.92
N SER A 77 -8.52 -0.67 4.62
CA SER A 77 -7.68 -1.26 3.58
C SER A 77 -6.30 -0.60 3.50
N HIS A 78 -6.21 0.73 3.62
CA HIS A 78 -4.91 1.43 3.63
C HIS A 78 -4.13 1.10 4.90
N LEU A 79 -4.78 1.16 6.06
CA LEU A 79 -4.19 0.74 7.34
C LEU A 79 -3.70 -0.71 7.30
N SER A 80 -4.48 -1.62 6.72
CA SER A 80 -4.09 -3.02 6.56
C SER A 80 -2.87 -3.18 5.65
N ASN A 81 -2.80 -2.44 4.54
CA ASN A 81 -1.63 -2.47 3.66
C ASN A 81 -0.38 -1.93 4.35
N ILE A 82 -0.50 -0.81 5.08
CA ILE A 82 0.62 -0.23 5.84
C ILE A 82 1.12 -1.23 6.89
N ALA A 83 0.20 -1.83 7.66
CA ALA A 83 0.55 -2.85 8.64
C ALA A 83 1.24 -4.05 7.99
N PHE A 84 0.75 -4.51 6.82
CA PHE A 84 1.38 -5.58 6.06
C PHE A 84 2.80 -5.22 5.58
N LEU A 85 3.02 -4.01 5.10
CA LEU A 85 4.36 -3.58 4.66
C LEU A 85 5.34 -3.49 5.84
N LEU A 86 4.87 -3.02 7.00
CA LEU A 86 5.68 -3.00 8.22
C LEU A 86 6.02 -4.41 8.72
N THR A 87 5.09 -5.36 8.66
CA THR A 87 5.40 -6.75 9.04
C THR A 87 6.39 -7.39 8.09
N VAL A 88 6.23 -7.21 6.77
CA VAL A 88 7.22 -7.68 5.78
C VAL A 88 8.59 -7.05 6.02
N SER A 89 8.64 -5.77 6.40
CA SER A 89 9.88 -5.08 6.71
C SER A 89 10.58 -5.65 7.95
N LEU A 90 9.83 -6.05 8.98
CA LEU A 90 10.38 -6.74 10.15
C LEU A 90 10.97 -8.11 9.77
N TYR A 91 10.28 -8.89 8.94
CA TYR A 91 10.81 -10.15 8.43
C TYR A 91 12.10 -9.94 7.62
N ALA A 92 12.10 -8.97 6.71
CA ALA A 92 13.29 -8.61 5.93
C ALA A 92 14.44 -8.16 6.84
N GLY A 93 14.13 -7.46 7.93
CA GLY A 93 15.08 -7.06 8.96
C GLY A 93 15.90 -8.22 9.51
N ILE A 94 15.24 -9.36 9.76
CA ILE A 94 15.88 -10.57 10.27
C ILE A 94 16.56 -11.34 9.12
N THR A 95 15.88 -11.48 7.98
CA THR A 95 16.36 -12.32 6.87
C THR A 95 17.60 -11.75 6.18
N VAL A 96 17.68 -10.43 5.95
CA VAL A 96 18.76 -9.82 5.17
C VAL A 96 20.14 -9.98 5.84
N PRO A 97 20.32 -9.65 7.14
CA PRO A 97 21.60 -9.86 7.82
C PRO A 97 22.00 -11.34 7.88
N LEU A 98 21.05 -12.25 8.14
CA LEU A 98 21.31 -13.69 8.15
C LEU A 98 21.77 -14.20 6.78
N LEU A 99 21.12 -13.73 5.71
CA LEU A 99 21.51 -14.07 4.34
C LEU A 99 22.91 -13.54 4.00
N GLY A 100 23.24 -12.33 4.46
CA GLY A 100 24.58 -11.75 4.30
C GLY A 100 25.67 -12.61 4.96
N SER A 101 25.39 -13.13 6.15
CA SER A 101 26.32 -14.00 6.87
C SER A 101 26.42 -15.40 6.26
N LEU A 102 25.31 -15.96 5.78
CA LEU A 102 25.34 -17.19 4.98
C LEU A 102 26.17 -16.99 3.70
N PHE A 103 26.04 -15.84 3.04
CA PHE A 103 26.82 -15.52 1.85
C PHE A 103 28.32 -15.42 2.15
N LYS A 104 28.70 -14.75 3.25
CA LYS A 104 30.09 -14.73 3.74
C LYS A 104 30.62 -16.15 4.00
N LEU A 105 29.81 -17.02 4.60
CA LEU A 105 30.17 -18.40 4.88
C LEU A 105 30.35 -19.23 3.60
N ILE A 106 29.46 -19.07 2.61
CA ILE A 106 29.58 -19.74 1.32
C ILE A 106 30.87 -19.31 0.60
N ILE A 107 31.18 -18.02 0.58
CA ILE A 107 32.43 -17.51 0.00
C ILE A 107 33.63 -18.08 0.75
N TYR A 108 33.60 -18.08 2.09
CA TYR A 108 34.66 -18.64 2.93
C TYR A 108 34.94 -20.13 2.63
N LEU A 109 33.92 -20.92 2.30
CA LEU A 109 34.06 -22.33 1.95
C LEU A 109 34.47 -22.58 0.50
N THR A 110 34.16 -21.66 -0.42
CA THR A 110 34.30 -21.88 -1.88
C THR A 110 35.51 -21.16 -2.48
N THR A 111 35.95 -20.03 -1.91
CA THR A 111 37.05 -19.18 -2.39
C THR A 111 38.29 -19.32 -1.50
N ASP A 112 39.49 -19.09 -2.06
CA ASP A 112 40.74 -19.10 -1.31
C ASP A 112 40.65 -18.27 -0.03
N ARG A 113 41.02 -18.89 1.10
CA ARG A 113 40.90 -18.33 2.46
C ARG A 113 41.66 -17.01 2.65
N SER A 114 42.53 -16.64 1.71
CA SER A 114 43.33 -15.41 1.73
C SER A 114 42.52 -14.13 1.50
N LEU A 115 41.32 -14.21 0.90
CA LEU A 115 40.47 -13.04 0.62
C LEU A 115 39.65 -12.53 1.83
N ILE A 116 39.57 -13.30 2.92
CA ILE A 116 38.70 -12.99 4.08
C ILE A 116 39.51 -12.74 5.38
N LEU A 117 40.84 -12.74 5.32
CA LEU A 117 41.72 -12.56 6.51
C LEU A 117 41.69 -11.16 7.15
N SER A 118 40.96 -10.19 6.57
CA SER A 118 40.92 -8.80 7.05
C SER A 118 39.62 -8.38 7.74
N GLY A 119 38.64 -9.28 7.91
CA GLY A 119 37.39 -8.94 8.59
C GLY A 119 36.86 -10.08 9.47
N ASP A 120 36.35 -9.74 10.65
CA ASP A 120 35.71 -10.69 11.55
C ASP A 120 34.57 -11.41 10.81
N VAL A 121 34.74 -12.72 10.63
CA VAL A 121 33.76 -13.60 9.96
C VAL A 121 32.48 -13.71 10.78
N VAL A 122 32.59 -13.52 12.09
CA VAL A 122 31.48 -13.58 13.05
C VAL A 122 31.24 -12.17 13.58
N LEU A 123 30.18 -11.53 13.08
CA LEU A 123 29.69 -10.27 13.63
C LEU A 123 29.30 -10.44 15.11
N SER A 124 29.56 -9.43 15.92
CA SER A 124 29.12 -9.43 17.32
C SER A 124 27.58 -9.43 17.42
N ALA A 125 27.04 -9.88 18.56
CA ALA A 125 25.58 -9.87 18.77
C ALA A 125 24.99 -8.46 18.65
N GLU A 126 25.77 -7.44 19.02
CA GLU A 126 25.40 -6.03 18.90
C GLU A 126 25.37 -5.57 17.44
N GLU A 127 26.37 -5.94 16.63
CA GLU A 127 26.41 -5.62 15.19
C GLU A 127 25.25 -6.27 14.43
N TYR A 128 24.86 -7.50 14.81
CA TYR A 128 23.67 -8.14 14.25
C TYR A 128 22.39 -7.39 14.63
N ALA A 129 22.25 -6.99 15.89
CA ALA A 129 21.06 -6.25 16.33
C ALA A 129 20.95 -4.90 15.62
N ILE A 130 22.06 -4.17 15.49
CA ILE A 130 22.14 -2.91 14.73
C ILE A 130 21.79 -3.17 13.26
N GLY A 131 22.37 -4.21 12.66
CA GLY A 131 22.09 -4.60 11.28
C GLY A 131 20.62 -4.93 11.04
N MET A 132 19.99 -5.72 11.92
CA MET A 132 18.57 -6.07 11.83
C MET A 132 17.66 -4.85 11.97
N TRP A 133 17.99 -3.94 12.88
CA TRP A 133 17.24 -2.71 13.06
C TRP A 133 17.38 -1.79 11.84
N ALA A 134 18.60 -1.58 11.37
CA ALA A 134 18.91 -0.72 10.24
C ALA A 134 18.23 -1.21 8.95
N THR A 135 18.27 -2.51 8.68
CA THR A 135 17.61 -3.12 7.53
C THR A 135 16.08 -3.07 7.63
N THR A 136 15.50 -3.29 8.82
CA THR A 136 14.05 -3.11 9.05
C THR A 136 13.63 -1.68 8.66
N MET A 137 14.37 -0.68 9.14
CA MET A 137 14.09 0.72 8.85
C MET A 137 14.28 1.03 7.36
N ALA A 138 15.34 0.54 6.74
CA ALA A 138 15.59 0.76 5.31
C ALA A 138 14.50 0.12 4.42
N VAL A 139 14.09 -1.12 4.72
CA VAL A 139 13.05 -1.83 3.95
C VAL A 139 11.67 -1.21 4.19
N SER A 140 11.38 -0.73 5.40
CA SER A 140 10.13 -0.01 5.66
C SER A 140 10.08 1.31 4.88
N LEU A 141 11.19 2.05 4.78
CA LEU A 141 11.27 3.25 3.94
C LEU A 141 11.07 2.93 2.46
N LEU A 142 11.78 1.93 1.94
CA LEU A 142 11.67 1.52 0.54
C LEU A 142 10.24 1.07 0.19
N SER A 143 9.62 0.29 1.07
CA SER A 143 8.24 -0.18 0.87
C SER A 143 7.22 0.97 0.95
N ALA A 144 7.41 1.96 1.81
CA ALA A 144 6.57 3.16 1.87
C ALA A 144 6.66 3.99 0.58
N ILE A 145 7.88 4.19 0.05
CA ILE A 145 8.08 4.87 -1.24
C ILE A 145 7.39 4.09 -2.37
N GLY A 146 7.56 2.76 -2.41
CA GLY A 146 6.90 1.91 -3.39
C GLY A 146 5.37 1.94 -3.28
N TYR A 147 4.84 2.01 -2.06
CA TYR A 147 3.40 2.12 -1.82
C TYR A 147 2.83 3.46 -2.30
N LEU A 148 3.55 4.55 -2.06
CA LEU A 148 3.20 5.88 -2.58
C LEU A 148 3.23 5.89 -4.11
N TRP A 149 4.28 5.33 -4.71
CA TRP A 149 4.41 5.18 -6.15
C TRP A 149 3.24 4.39 -6.76
N SER A 150 2.89 3.25 -6.16
CA SER A 150 1.75 2.43 -6.57
C SER A 150 0.43 3.20 -6.47
N THR A 151 0.25 3.98 -5.40
CA THR A 151 -0.94 4.83 -5.22
C THR A 151 -1.01 5.90 -6.30
N LEU A 152 0.09 6.59 -6.62
CA LEU A 152 0.14 7.58 -7.70
C LEU A 152 -0.28 6.99 -9.06
N ILE A 153 0.22 5.79 -9.39
CA ILE A 153 -0.18 5.07 -10.62
C ILE A 153 -1.69 4.80 -10.66
N GLN A 154 -2.30 4.47 -9.51
CA GLN A 154 -3.75 4.25 -9.43
C GLN A 154 -4.55 5.54 -9.66
N LEU A 155 -4.00 6.71 -9.29
CA LEU A 155 -4.62 8.01 -9.54
C LEU A 155 -4.57 8.37 -11.04
N VAL A 156 -3.40 8.23 -11.66
CA VAL A 156 -3.19 8.60 -13.06
C VAL A 156 -2.38 7.51 -13.75
N ARG A 157 -3.01 6.79 -14.70
CA ARG A 157 -2.36 5.71 -15.47
C ARG A 157 -1.12 6.17 -16.25
N LEU A 158 -1.02 7.46 -16.58
CA LEU A 158 0.16 8.07 -17.21
C LEU A 158 1.44 7.85 -16.40
N PHE A 159 1.35 7.79 -15.07
CA PHE A 159 2.50 7.61 -14.18
C PHE A 159 3.19 6.25 -14.34
N ILE A 160 2.55 5.26 -14.99
CA ILE A 160 3.18 3.98 -15.33
C ILE A 160 4.44 4.21 -16.19
N ILE A 161 4.41 5.19 -17.10
CA ILE A 161 5.52 5.50 -18.01
C ILE A 161 6.33 6.69 -17.49
N VAL A 162 5.64 7.71 -16.98
CA VAL A 162 6.28 8.97 -16.59
C VAL A 162 7.20 8.80 -15.38
N LEU A 163 6.80 8.08 -14.34
CA LEU A 163 7.62 7.96 -13.14
C LEU A 163 8.93 7.20 -13.39
N PRO A 164 8.95 6.03 -14.08
CA PRO A 164 10.21 5.38 -14.44
C PRO A 164 11.11 6.24 -15.32
N ALA A 165 10.53 6.98 -16.28
CA ALA A 165 11.29 7.87 -17.15
C ALA A 165 11.94 9.01 -16.36
N ILE A 166 11.21 9.64 -15.42
CA ILE A 166 11.76 10.67 -14.52
C ILE A 166 12.87 10.09 -13.65
N PHE A 167 12.67 8.89 -13.08
CA PHE A 167 13.68 8.25 -12.25
C PHE A 167 14.97 7.96 -13.03
N ILE A 168 14.87 7.40 -14.24
CA ILE A 168 16.03 7.16 -15.11
C ILE A 168 16.70 8.47 -15.50
N SER A 169 15.92 9.51 -15.83
CA SER A 169 16.43 10.84 -16.17
C SER A 169 17.22 11.46 -15.01
N LEU A 170 16.66 11.44 -13.79
CA LEU A 170 17.34 11.92 -12.59
C LEU A 170 18.63 11.15 -12.29
N LEU A 171 18.62 9.83 -12.52
CA LEU A 171 19.80 8.99 -12.33
C LEU A 171 20.91 9.38 -13.33
N MET A 172 20.56 9.58 -14.60
CA MET A 172 21.50 10.02 -15.64
C MET A 172 22.08 11.41 -15.34
N LEU A 173 21.24 12.36 -14.91
CA LEU A 173 21.68 13.71 -14.51
C LEU A 173 22.56 13.72 -13.25
N ASN A 174 22.36 12.75 -12.36
CA ASN A 174 23.21 12.58 -11.20
C ASN A 174 24.60 12.07 -11.60
N ILE A 175 24.67 11.13 -12.55
CA ILE A 175 25.94 10.62 -13.09
C ILE A 175 26.72 11.72 -13.84
N SER A 176 26.03 12.62 -14.54
CA SER A 176 26.68 13.75 -15.23
C SER A 176 27.16 14.86 -14.29
N GLY A 177 26.85 14.78 -13.00
CA GLY A 177 27.23 15.79 -12.00
C GLY A 177 26.43 17.09 -12.05
N GLU A 178 25.39 17.16 -12.89
CA GLU A 178 24.54 18.36 -13.01
C GLU A 178 23.47 18.44 -11.91
N PHE A 179 23.08 17.30 -11.34
CA PHE A 179 21.99 17.24 -10.35
C PHE A 179 22.30 16.24 -9.22
N GLU A 180 22.79 16.74 -8.09
CA GLU A 180 23.23 15.91 -6.96
C GLU A 180 22.09 15.45 -6.02
N LEU A 181 20.82 15.61 -6.41
CA LEU A 181 19.69 15.36 -5.49
C LEU A 181 19.63 13.92 -4.96
N ILE A 182 19.88 12.92 -5.81
CA ILE A 182 19.90 11.51 -5.38
C ILE A 182 21.04 11.27 -4.38
N TYR A 183 22.21 11.87 -4.64
CA TYR A 183 23.36 11.79 -3.75
C TYR A 183 23.07 12.44 -2.39
N MET A 184 22.51 13.65 -2.38
CA MET A 184 22.10 14.34 -1.14
C MET A 184 21.07 13.53 -0.33
N MET A 185 20.09 12.92 -1.01
CA MET A 185 19.11 12.05 -0.35
C MET A 185 19.77 10.82 0.26
N PHE A 186 20.73 10.20 -0.43
CA PHE A 186 21.47 9.06 0.10
C PHE A 186 22.31 9.48 1.32
N GLN A 187 23.06 10.57 1.20
CA GLN A 187 23.91 11.08 2.29
C GLN A 187 23.12 11.43 3.54
N PHE A 188 21.93 12.02 3.39
CA PHE A 188 21.06 12.35 4.53
C PHE A 188 20.75 11.15 5.46
N TYR A 189 20.67 9.94 4.89
CA TYR A 189 20.42 8.71 5.65
C TYR A 189 21.69 7.89 5.92
N ALA A 190 22.62 7.83 4.97
CA ALA A 190 23.78 6.93 5.01
C ALA A 190 24.95 7.43 5.86
N GLU A 191 25.15 8.75 5.97
CA GLU A 191 26.22 9.33 6.79
C GLU A 191 25.88 9.44 8.28
N GLU A 192 24.65 9.08 8.67
CA GLU A 192 24.23 9.16 10.06
C GLU A 192 24.84 8.04 10.91
N THR A 193 25.72 8.41 11.85
CA THR A 193 26.42 7.45 12.72
C THR A 193 25.57 7.01 13.92
N SER A 194 24.58 7.80 14.32
CA SER A 194 23.70 7.50 15.45
C SER A 194 22.46 6.72 15.02
N LEU A 195 22.32 5.50 15.56
CA LEU A 195 21.16 4.63 15.31
C LEU A 195 19.83 5.31 15.66
N LEU A 196 19.79 6.08 16.75
CA LEU A 196 18.58 6.76 17.20
C LEU A 196 18.17 7.87 16.22
N VAL A 197 19.13 8.70 15.79
CA VAL A 197 18.87 9.79 14.84
C VAL A 197 18.43 9.23 13.49
N TYR A 198 19.10 8.18 13.01
CA TYR A 198 18.70 7.44 11.81
C TYR A 198 17.26 6.93 11.91
N SER A 199 16.90 6.33 13.04
CA SER A 199 15.54 5.82 13.28
C SER A 199 14.51 6.94 13.29
N CYS A 200 14.79 8.05 13.97
CA CYS A 200 13.90 9.21 14.00
C CYS A 200 13.68 9.81 12.62
N LYS A 201 14.75 9.97 11.82
CA LYS A 201 14.67 10.44 10.43
C LYS A 201 13.75 9.54 9.60
N ILE A 202 13.95 8.23 9.67
CA ILE A 202 13.14 7.28 8.89
C ILE A 202 11.69 7.28 9.36
N ILE A 203 11.43 7.23 10.66
CA ILE A 203 10.05 7.24 11.20
C ILE A 203 9.33 8.53 10.78
N ALA A 204 9.99 9.69 10.85
CA ALA A 204 9.42 10.94 10.38
C ALA A 204 9.05 10.87 8.89
N THR A 205 9.96 10.35 8.05
CA THR A 205 9.70 10.17 6.61
C THR A 205 8.58 9.18 6.35
N LEU A 206 8.50 8.07 7.09
CA LEU A 206 7.43 7.08 6.98
C LEU A 206 6.06 7.70 7.29
N VAL A 207 5.97 8.48 8.37
CA VAL A 207 4.72 9.19 8.72
C VAL A 207 4.31 10.10 7.59
N VAL A 208 5.22 10.92 7.07
CA VAL A 208 4.94 11.83 5.94
C VAL A 208 4.47 11.06 4.70
N LEU A 209 5.16 9.97 4.33
CA LEU A 209 4.81 9.17 3.15
C LEU A 209 3.44 8.49 3.29
N TYR A 210 3.18 7.82 4.40
CA TYR A 210 1.91 7.12 4.63
C TYR A 210 0.74 8.09 4.79
N THR A 211 0.93 9.22 5.48
CA THR A 211 -0.09 10.27 5.56
C THR A 211 -0.37 10.86 4.17
N SER A 212 0.66 11.08 3.35
CA SER A 212 0.48 11.54 1.96
C SER A 212 -0.35 10.56 1.14
N VAL A 213 -0.13 9.25 1.29
CA VAL A 213 -0.94 8.21 0.61
C VAL A 213 -2.41 8.27 1.02
N VAL A 214 -2.67 8.39 2.33
CA VAL A 214 -4.04 8.49 2.85
C VAL A 214 -4.73 9.75 2.33
N ILE A 215 -4.05 10.91 2.34
CA ILE A 215 -4.58 12.19 1.84
C ILE A 215 -4.83 12.16 0.34
N LEU A 216 -3.90 11.65 -0.45
CA LEU A 216 -4.03 11.54 -1.91
C LEU A 216 -5.23 10.67 -2.29
N THR A 217 -5.51 9.63 -1.50
CA THR A 217 -6.63 8.74 -1.76
C THR A 217 -7.97 9.31 -1.27
N SER A 218 -7.98 10.04 -0.15
CA SER A 218 -9.20 10.69 0.36
C SER A 218 -9.63 11.91 -0.48
N ARG A 219 -8.70 12.58 -1.17
CA ARG A 219 -9.02 13.66 -2.13
C ARG A 219 -9.87 13.19 -3.31
N LEU A 220 -9.90 11.88 -3.61
CA LEU A 220 -10.82 11.30 -4.60
C LEU A 220 -12.25 11.07 -4.07
N GLU A 221 -12.49 11.20 -2.77
CA GLU A 221 -13.81 11.00 -2.15
C GLU A 221 -14.67 12.28 -2.13
N VAL A 222 -14.05 13.46 -2.28
CA VAL A 222 -14.76 14.74 -2.34
C VAL A 222 -14.58 15.36 -3.73
N GLY A 223 -15.12 14.66 -4.72
CA GLY A 223 -15.30 15.16 -6.08
C GLY A 223 -16.72 14.85 -6.51
N ARG A 224 -17.56 15.88 -6.49
CA ARG A 224 -18.93 15.98 -7.03
C ARG A 224 -19.19 15.14 -8.28
#